data_AF-A0A183J2Q1-F1
#
_entry.id   AF-A0A183J2Q1-F1
#
_cell.length_a   1.000
_cell.length_b   1.000
_cell.length_c   1.000
_cell.angle_alpha   90.00
_cell.angle_beta   90.00
_cell.angle_gamma   90.00
#
_symmetry.space_group_name_H-M   'P 1'
#
loop_
_entity.id
_entity.type
_entity.pdbx_description
1 polymer ?
#
loop_
_entity_poly.entity_id
_entity_poly.type
_entity_poly.pdbx_seq_one_letter_code
_entity_poly.pdbx_strand_id
1 'polypeptide(L)'
;MLSWGYLFERADFLKHPLVSRCSRIPLEPRQSRGSSEDDWWAMADIDIAGRVMLNLWRLMRSEFSFRWRVVDYYLLRVILQLRFLITRDLVHRTAELARLFGIQFFEVLSRGSQFRVESMLLRMAKEQRFLLFSPSVRQRSRMAAPECLPLVMEPQSQFYVDPVVVLDFQALYPSICIAYNYCYSTCLGKVCSLNE
;
A
#
# COMPACT_ATOMS: atom_id res chain seq x y z
N MET A 1 12.13 21.08 -4.61
CA MET A 1 10.90 21.87 -4.86
C MET A 1 10.39 21.56 -6.28
N LEU A 2 9.08 21.69 -6.52
CA LEU A 2 8.36 21.58 -7.82
C LEU A 2 7.80 20.19 -8.18
N SER A 3 6.47 20.06 -8.07
CA SER A 3 5.68 19.16 -8.92
C SER A 3 4.31 19.80 -9.16
N TRP A 4 3.30 19.42 -8.39
CA TRP A 4 1.93 19.91 -8.50
C TRP A 4 1.53 20.81 -7.33
N GLY A 5 2.05 20.56 -6.13
CA GLY A 5 1.65 21.30 -4.92
C GLY A 5 2.01 22.78 -5.00
N TYR A 6 3.25 23.07 -5.42
CA TYR A 6 3.70 24.43 -5.68
C TYR A 6 2.89 25.12 -6.79
N LEU A 7 2.51 24.40 -7.86
CA LEU A 7 1.71 24.97 -8.95
C LEU A 7 0.30 25.31 -8.47
N PHE A 8 -0.30 24.46 -7.64
CA PHE A 8 -1.64 24.71 -7.09
C PHE A 8 -1.64 25.83 -6.05
N GLU A 9 -0.65 25.86 -5.16
CA GLU A 9 -0.47 26.95 -4.19
C GLU A 9 -0.25 28.29 -4.88
N ARG A 10 0.57 28.32 -5.95
CA ARG A 10 0.78 29.54 -6.76
C ARG A 10 -0.46 29.95 -7.56
N ALA A 11 -1.18 28.99 -8.13
CA ALA A 11 -2.41 29.28 -8.86
C ALA A 11 -3.49 29.83 -7.92
N ASP A 12 -3.59 29.31 -6.70
CA ASP A 12 -4.50 29.80 -5.66
C ASP A 12 -4.14 31.22 -5.22
N PHE A 13 -2.85 31.50 -5.00
CA PHE A 13 -2.35 32.87 -4.75
C PHE A 13 -2.74 33.85 -5.88
N LEU A 14 -2.69 33.40 -7.13
CA LEU A 14 -3.09 34.17 -8.31
C LEU A 14 -4.60 34.15 -8.58
N LYS A 15 -5.40 33.57 -7.67
CA LYS A 15 -6.86 33.42 -7.78
C LYS A 15 -7.32 32.69 -9.05
N HIS A 16 -6.49 31.79 -9.55
CA HIS A 16 -6.79 30.97 -10.72
C HIS A 16 -7.10 29.53 -10.28
N PRO A 17 -8.34 29.02 -10.49
CA PRO A 17 -8.76 27.72 -9.99
C PRO A 17 -8.19 26.58 -10.86
N LEU A 18 -6.90 26.28 -10.69
CA LEU A 18 -6.19 25.30 -11.53
C LEU A 18 -6.60 23.85 -11.22
N VAL A 19 -6.87 23.52 -9.95
CA VAL A 19 -7.27 22.16 -9.52
C VAL A 19 -8.59 21.73 -10.17
N SER A 20 -9.59 22.61 -10.18
CA SER A 20 -10.90 22.30 -10.80
C SER A 20 -10.77 22.14 -12.32
N ARG A 21 -9.98 23.00 -12.99
CA ARG A 21 -9.71 22.90 -14.43
C ARG A 21 -8.93 21.65 -14.81
N CYS A 22 -8.03 21.18 -13.94
CA CYS A 22 -7.30 19.94 -14.17
C CYS A 22 -8.15 18.70 -13.88
N SER A 23 -9.20 18.78 -13.06
CA SER A 23 -10.06 17.64 -12.73
C SER A 23 -10.93 17.18 -13.91
N ARG A 24 -11.42 15.94 -13.87
CA ARG A 24 -12.32 15.41 -14.91
C ARG A 24 -13.80 15.76 -14.65
N ILE A 25 -14.10 16.40 -13.53
CA ILE A 25 -15.46 16.75 -13.12
C ILE A 25 -15.54 18.28 -13.10
N PRO A 26 -16.54 18.91 -13.74
CA PRO A 26 -16.76 20.34 -13.60
C PRO A 26 -17.34 20.61 -12.20
N LEU A 27 -16.47 20.64 -11.18
CA LEU A 27 -16.85 21.04 -9.82
C LEU A 27 -16.65 22.54 -9.65
N GLU A 28 -17.66 23.22 -9.08
CA GLU A 28 -17.46 24.50 -8.41
C GLU A 28 -16.39 24.36 -7.32
N PRO A 29 -15.61 25.42 -7.05
CA PRO A 29 -14.46 25.33 -6.15
C PRO A 29 -14.91 24.94 -4.73
N ARG A 30 -14.82 23.66 -4.39
CA ARG A 30 -14.85 23.24 -2.98
C ARG A 30 -13.62 23.85 -2.31
N GLN A 31 -13.86 24.68 -1.30
CA GLN A 31 -12.86 25.00 -0.30
C GLN A 31 -12.19 23.69 0.10
N SER A 32 -10.87 23.62 -0.10
CA SER A 32 -10.00 22.61 0.47
C SER A 32 -10.46 22.38 1.91
N ARG A 33 -11.00 21.18 2.19
CA ARG A 33 -11.17 20.76 3.58
C ARG A 33 -9.78 20.84 4.18
N GLY A 34 -9.56 21.82 5.07
CA GLY A 34 -8.37 21.86 5.89
C GLY A 34 -8.27 20.52 6.60
N SER A 35 -7.31 19.71 6.20
CA SER A 35 -6.89 18.55 6.97
C SER A 35 -6.15 19.10 8.19
N SER A 36 -6.54 18.63 9.38
CA SER A 36 -5.90 18.93 10.66
C SER A 36 -4.37 18.84 10.56
N GLU A 37 -3.66 19.73 11.26
CA GLU A 37 -2.20 19.96 11.19
C GLU A 37 -1.31 18.75 11.56
N ASP A 38 -1.87 17.62 12.01
CA ASP A 38 -1.09 16.50 12.54
C ASP A 38 -0.71 15.41 11.51
N ASP A 39 -1.19 15.48 10.27
CA ASP A 39 -0.89 14.47 9.24
C ASP A 39 0.27 14.91 8.33
N TRP A 40 1.51 14.73 8.80
CA TRP A 40 2.74 14.94 8.02
C TRP A 40 2.81 14.11 6.72
N TRP A 41 1.94 13.11 6.55
CA TRP A 41 1.78 12.34 5.31
C TRP A 41 0.79 12.97 4.31
N ALA A 42 -0.09 13.88 4.74
CA ALA A 42 -1.09 14.52 3.89
C ALA A 42 -0.51 15.57 2.93
N MET A 43 0.71 16.07 3.19
CA MET A 43 1.41 16.99 2.27
C MET A 43 1.79 16.35 0.92
N ALA A 44 1.71 15.02 0.79
CA ALA A 44 2.14 14.28 -0.39
C ALA A 44 1.01 13.92 -1.37
N ASP A 45 -0.25 13.97 -0.95
CA ASP A 45 -1.39 13.47 -1.71
C ASP A 45 -2.24 14.62 -2.22
N ILE A 46 -1.81 15.17 -3.34
CA ILE A 46 -2.65 16.07 -4.12
C ILE A 46 -3.67 15.20 -4.85
N ASP A 47 -4.89 15.22 -4.38
CA ASP A 47 -6.00 14.52 -5.02
C ASP A 47 -6.65 15.41 -6.08
N ILE A 48 -6.76 14.90 -7.31
CA ILE A 48 -7.51 15.54 -8.39
C ILE A 48 -8.63 14.60 -8.79
N ALA A 49 -9.87 15.06 -8.60
CA ALA A 49 -11.05 14.27 -8.88
C ALA A 49 -11.02 13.67 -10.31
N GLY A 50 -11.11 12.34 -10.37
CA GLY A 50 -11.12 11.56 -11.60
C GLY A 50 -9.74 11.29 -12.22
N ARG A 51 -8.63 11.63 -11.55
CA ARG A 51 -7.26 11.31 -12.00
C ARG A 51 -6.48 10.60 -10.91
N VAL A 52 -5.66 9.64 -11.33
CA VAL A 52 -4.71 8.97 -10.44
C VAL A 52 -3.40 9.75 -10.45
N MET A 53 -2.94 10.19 -9.28
CA MET A 53 -1.67 10.88 -9.12
C MET A 53 -0.58 9.93 -8.63
N LEU A 54 0.56 9.90 -9.34
CA LEU A 54 1.72 9.08 -8.99
C LEU A 54 2.90 9.98 -8.63
N ASN A 55 3.39 9.90 -7.39
CA ASN A 55 4.41 10.80 -6.87
C ASN A 55 5.82 10.18 -6.93
N LEU A 56 6.55 10.39 -8.03
CA LEU A 56 7.84 9.74 -8.31
C LEU A 56 9.07 10.42 -7.68
N TRP A 57 8.94 11.60 -7.08
CA TRP A 57 10.09 12.39 -6.58
C TRP A 57 10.75 11.82 -5.31
N ARG A 58 10.10 10.89 -4.60
CA ARG A 58 10.68 10.25 -3.41
C ARG A 58 11.92 9.39 -3.72
N LEU A 59 12.17 9.05 -4.98
CA LEU A 59 13.26 8.13 -5.33
C LEU A 59 14.56 8.81 -5.79
N MET A 60 14.56 10.10 -6.12
CA MET A 60 15.75 10.71 -6.77
C MET A 60 16.02 12.14 -6.30
N ARG A 61 17.23 12.37 -5.76
CA ARG A 61 17.75 13.70 -5.40
C ARG A 61 19.23 13.85 -5.74
N SER A 62 19.57 14.84 -6.57
CA SER A 62 20.84 15.60 -6.58
C SER A 62 20.70 16.86 -7.44
N GLU A 63 21.36 17.97 -7.06
CA GLU A 63 21.18 19.32 -7.63
C GLU A 63 22.38 19.79 -8.49
N PHE A 64 22.15 20.68 -9.48
CA PHE A 64 22.79 22.01 -9.71
C PHE A 64 22.62 22.57 -11.16
N SER A 65 22.98 23.85 -11.31
CA SER A 65 22.53 24.92 -12.24
C SER A 65 23.24 25.03 -13.62
N PHE A 66 22.57 25.65 -14.61
CA PHE A 66 22.98 26.51 -15.76
C PHE A 66 21.84 26.54 -16.82
N ARG A 67 21.32 27.69 -17.27
CA ARG A 67 19.99 27.83 -17.94
C ARG A 67 19.59 26.83 -19.05
N TRP A 68 20.48 26.43 -19.97
CA TRP A 68 20.19 25.37 -20.95
C TRP A 68 20.36 23.96 -20.35
N ARG A 69 21.39 23.77 -19.52
CA ARG A 69 21.58 22.56 -18.70
C ARG A 69 20.42 22.33 -17.73
N VAL A 70 19.73 23.37 -17.29
CA VAL A 70 18.56 23.29 -16.42
C VAL A 70 17.38 22.71 -17.21
N VAL A 71 17.16 23.17 -18.45
CA VAL A 71 16.16 22.57 -19.34
C VAL A 71 16.51 21.12 -19.63
N ASP A 72 17.75 20.83 -20.02
CA ASP A 72 18.21 19.46 -20.26
C ASP A 72 18.11 18.57 -19.02
N TYR A 73 18.42 19.09 -17.83
CA TYR A 73 18.28 18.40 -16.55
C TYR A 73 16.83 18.06 -16.25
N TYR A 74 15.89 19.01 -16.44
CA TYR A 74 14.47 18.74 -16.23
C TYR A 74 13.89 17.78 -17.28
N LEU A 75 14.31 17.88 -18.54
CA LEU A 75 13.94 16.93 -19.59
C LEU A 75 14.45 15.52 -19.26
N LEU A 76 15.73 15.41 -18.88
CA LEU A 76 16.33 14.16 -18.44
C LEU A 76 15.60 13.59 -17.23
N ARG A 77 15.23 14.42 -16.25
CA ARG A 77 14.47 14.00 -15.07
C ARG A 77 13.08 13.45 -15.44
N VAL A 78 12.35 14.10 -16.36
CA VAL A 78 11.04 13.62 -16.85
C VAL A 78 11.20 12.31 -17.62
N ILE A 79 12.18 12.22 -18.53
CA ILE A 79 12.46 11.01 -19.31
C ILE A 79 12.84 9.84 -18.39
N LEU A 80 13.68 10.08 -17.38
CA LEU A 80 14.06 9.05 -16.40
C LEU A 80 12.87 8.59 -15.57
N GLN A 81 11.98 9.49 -15.15
CA GLN A 81 10.76 9.10 -14.43
C GLN A 81 9.84 8.22 -15.29
N LEU A 82 9.65 8.57 -16.56
CA LEU A 82 8.86 7.76 -17.50
C LEU A 82 9.53 6.41 -17.79
N ARG A 83 10.84 6.40 -18.07
CA ARG A 83 11.60 5.16 -18.27
C ARG A 83 11.54 4.27 -17.04
N PHE A 84 11.66 4.82 -15.83
CA PHE A 84 11.57 4.04 -14.60
C PHE A 84 10.19 3.41 -14.43
N LEU A 85 9.13 4.17 -14.68
CA LEU A 85 7.74 3.68 -14.61
C LEU A 85 7.52 2.50 -15.57
N ILE A 86 8.01 2.61 -16.80
CA ILE A 86 7.91 1.58 -17.84
C ILE A 86 8.79 0.37 -17.50
N THR A 87 10.06 0.59 -17.12
CA THR A 87 11.01 -0.50 -16.83
C THR A 87 10.58 -1.34 -15.62
N ARG A 88 9.93 -0.71 -14.62
CA ARG A 88 9.39 -1.42 -13.45
C ARG A 88 7.99 -1.99 -13.69
N ASP A 89 7.42 -1.72 -14.86
CA ASP A 89 6.06 -2.09 -15.24
C ASP A 89 5.03 -1.79 -14.15
N LEU A 90 5.19 -0.61 -13.51
CA LEU A 90 4.44 -0.30 -12.30
C LEU A 90 2.94 -0.30 -12.58
N VAL A 91 2.54 0.32 -13.70
CA VAL A 91 1.13 0.48 -14.07
C VAL A 91 0.45 -0.86 -14.31
N HIS A 92 1.00 -1.75 -15.16
CA HIS A 92 0.34 -3.03 -15.43
C HIS A 92 0.33 -3.92 -14.18
N ARG A 93 1.44 -3.99 -13.43
CA ARG A 93 1.48 -4.75 -12.17
C ARG A 93 0.43 -4.27 -11.18
N THR A 94 0.30 -2.96 -10.98
CA THR A 94 -0.73 -2.40 -10.09
C THR A 94 -2.15 -2.64 -10.62
N ALA A 95 -2.37 -2.61 -11.94
CA ALA A 95 -3.66 -2.90 -12.54
C ALA A 95 -4.06 -4.37 -12.34
N GLU A 96 -3.13 -5.31 -12.55
CA GLU A 96 -3.39 -6.73 -12.34
C GLU A 96 -3.63 -7.05 -10.85
N LEU A 97 -2.86 -6.43 -9.95
CA LEU A 97 -3.12 -6.53 -8.51
C LEU A 97 -4.48 -5.94 -8.13
N ALA A 98 -4.90 -4.82 -8.71
CA ALA A 98 -6.21 -4.23 -8.47
C ALA A 98 -7.34 -5.20 -8.87
N ARG A 99 -7.19 -5.87 -10.03
CA ARG A 99 -8.14 -6.87 -10.52
C ARG A 99 -8.17 -8.12 -9.64
N LEU A 100 -7.00 -8.60 -9.19
CA LEU A 100 -6.87 -9.74 -8.28
C LEU A 100 -7.55 -9.46 -6.93
N PHE A 101 -7.19 -8.35 -6.28
CA PHE A 101 -7.75 -7.96 -4.98
C PHE A 101 -9.19 -7.45 -5.07
N GLY A 102 -9.65 -7.02 -6.24
CA GLY A 102 -10.99 -6.44 -6.40
C GLY A 102 -11.12 -5.07 -5.73
N ILE A 103 -10.06 -4.26 -5.75
CA ILE A 103 -9.99 -2.92 -5.16
C ILE A 103 -9.63 -1.88 -6.22
N GLN A 104 -9.71 -0.60 -5.87
CA GLN A 104 -9.37 0.46 -6.82
C GLN A 104 -7.86 0.51 -7.09
N PHE A 105 -7.48 0.92 -8.30
CA PHE A 105 -6.08 1.00 -8.73
C PHE A 105 -5.19 1.78 -7.74
N PHE A 106 -5.64 2.95 -7.29
CA PHE A 106 -4.86 3.78 -6.36
C PHE A 106 -4.76 3.15 -4.97
N GLU A 107 -5.78 2.44 -4.51
CA GLU A 107 -5.78 1.76 -3.21
C GLU A 107 -4.75 0.63 -3.14
N VAL A 108 -4.36 0.03 -4.28
CA VAL A 108 -3.24 -0.91 -4.33
C VAL A 108 -1.94 -0.24 -3.84
N LEU A 109 -1.74 1.04 -4.16
CA LEU A 109 -0.54 1.80 -3.82
C LEU A 109 -0.63 2.46 -2.44
N SER A 110 -1.78 2.99 -2.08
CA SER A 110 -1.96 3.80 -0.87
C SER A 110 -2.40 3.00 0.35
N ARG A 111 -3.11 1.89 0.18
CA ARG A 111 -3.67 1.10 1.30
C ARG A 111 -2.79 -0.12 1.63
N GLY A 112 -2.79 -0.48 2.91
CA GLY A 112 -2.00 -1.59 3.44
C GLY A 112 -2.55 -2.97 3.09
N SER A 113 -1.82 -4.01 3.51
CA SER A 113 -2.16 -5.43 3.25
C SER A 113 -3.50 -5.85 3.85
N GLN A 114 -3.86 -5.33 5.02
CA GLN A 114 -5.14 -5.65 5.69
C GLN A 114 -6.34 -5.33 4.78
N PHE A 115 -6.36 -4.15 4.15
CA PHE A 115 -7.43 -3.76 3.23
C PHE A 115 -7.59 -4.74 2.06
N ARG A 116 -6.47 -5.26 1.55
CA ARG A 116 -6.45 -6.25 0.46
C ARG A 116 -7.06 -7.58 0.92
N VAL A 117 -6.67 -8.07 2.09
CA VAL A 117 -7.20 -9.33 2.67
C VAL A 117 -8.69 -9.19 2.98
N GLU A 118 -9.10 -8.08 3.62
CA GLU A 118 -10.51 -7.82 3.94
C GLU A 118 -11.38 -7.76 2.68
N SER A 119 -10.91 -7.12 1.61
CA SER A 119 -11.64 -7.03 0.33
C SER A 119 -11.87 -8.41 -0.32
N MET A 120 -10.91 -9.33 -0.21
CA MET A 120 -11.04 -10.70 -0.70
C MET A 120 -11.98 -11.51 0.21
N LEU A 121 -11.76 -11.44 1.53
CA LEU A 121 -12.54 -12.18 2.52
C LEU A 121 -14.02 -11.79 2.51
N LEU A 122 -14.35 -10.49 2.41
CA LEU A 122 -15.72 -9.99 2.32
C LEU A 122 -16.47 -10.54 1.11
N ARG A 123 -15.80 -10.64 -0.04
CA ARG A 123 -16.41 -11.19 -1.27
C ARG A 123 -16.72 -12.68 -1.09
N MET A 124 -15.76 -13.46 -0.61
CA MET A 124 -15.96 -14.90 -0.35
C MET A 124 -17.03 -15.15 0.73
N ALA A 125 -17.00 -14.38 1.83
CA ALA A 125 -17.98 -14.50 2.91
C ALA A 125 -19.40 -14.17 2.41
N LYS A 126 -19.55 -13.13 1.58
CA LYS A 126 -20.84 -12.77 0.99
C LYS A 126 -21.41 -13.88 0.11
N GLU A 127 -20.58 -14.51 -0.72
CA GLU A 127 -21.00 -15.64 -1.57
C GLU A 127 -21.51 -16.82 -0.73
N GLN A 128 -20.85 -17.09 0.40
CA GLN A 128 -21.21 -18.17 1.33
C GLN A 128 -22.24 -17.76 2.40
N ARG A 129 -22.79 -16.54 2.34
CA ARG A 129 -23.76 -15.97 3.30
C ARG A 129 -23.25 -15.90 4.74
N PHE A 130 -21.95 -15.72 4.93
CA PHE A 130 -21.36 -15.42 6.23
C PHE A 130 -21.48 -13.94 6.57
N LEU A 131 -21.58 -13.66 7.87
CA LEU A 131 -21.45 -12.31 8.43
C LEU A 131 -20.07 -12.17 9.08
N LEU A 132 -19.35 -11.13 8.69
CA LEU A 132 -18.04 -10.82 9.28
C LEU A 132 -18.19 -10.00 10.56
N PHE A 133 -17.37 -10.31 11.55
CA PHE A 133 -17.31 -9.60 12.81
C PHE A 133 -16.35 -8.41 12.73
N SER A 134 -16.78 -7.25 13.20
CA SER A 134 -15.99 -6.01 13.22
C SER A 134 -15.61 -5.64 14.66
N PRO A 135 -14.47 -6.12 15.18
CA PRO A 135 -14.07 -5.86 16.57
C PRO A 135 -13.71 -4.39 16.80
N SER A 136 -14.16 -3.84 17.92
CA SER A 136 -13.76 -2.50 18.36
C SER A 136 -12.31 -2.45 18.86
N VAL A 137 -11.72 -1.25 18.90
CA VAL A 137 -10.35 -1.05 19.44
C VAL A 137 -10.22 -1.57 20.88
N ARG A 138 -11.25 -1.34 21.72
CA ARG A 138 -11.28 -1.81 23.12
C ARG A 138 -11.37 -3.34 23.23
N GLN A 139 -12.03 -4.01 22.28
CA GLN A 139 -12.06 -5.47 22.24
C GLN A 139 -10.73 -6.04 21.79
N ARG A 140 -10.12 -5.44 20.75
CA ARG A 140 -8.79 -5.86 20.27
C ARG A 140 -7.71 -5.74 21.34
N SER A 141 -7.73 -4.67 22.14
CA SER A 141 -6.76 -4.49 23.24
C SER A 141 -6.90 -5.50 24.37
N ARG A 142 -8.06 -6.18 24.47
CA ARG A 142 -8.34 -7.23 25.47
C ARG A 142 -8.09 -8.64 24.94
N MET A 143 -7.75 -8.80 23.66
CA MET A 143 -7.44 -10.11 23.10
C MET A 143 -6.18 -10.69 23.75
N ALA A 144 -6.17 -12.01 23.93
CA ALA A 144 -4.99 -12.70 24.44
C ALA A 144 -3.79 -12.48 23.52
N ALA A 145 -2.60 -12.33 24.12
CA ALA A 145 -1.36 -12.24 23.38
C ALA A 145 -1.05 -13.57 22.65
N PRO A 146 -0.35 -13.53 21.51
CA PRO A 146 0.10 -14.76 20.84
C PRO A 146 1.03 -15.56 21.76
N GLU A 147 0.71 -16.83 21.99
CA GLU A 147 1.48 -17.73 22.87
C GLU A 147 2.58 -18.50 22.12
N CYS A 148 2.39 -18.75 20.82
CA CYS A 148 3.30 -19.58 20.01
C CYS A 148 4.42 -18.74 19.38
N LEU A 149 5.66 -19.20 19.51
CA LEU A 149 6.85 -18.60 18.90
C LEU A 149 7.39 -19.50 17.78
N PRO A 150 7.99 -18.92 16.72
CA PRO A 150 8.68 -19.71 15.71
C PRO A 150 9.93 -20.37 16.30
N LEU A 151 10.26 -21.57 15.81
CA LEU A 151 11.51 -22.24 16.16
C LEU A 151 12.65 -21.64 15.35
N VAL A 152 13.67 -21.14 16.05
CA VAL A 152 14.96 -20.75 15.47
C VAL A 152 16.01 -21.64 16.13
N MET A 153 16.65 -22.49 15.33
CA MET A 153 17.72 -23.36 15.81
C MET A 153 18.99 -22.54 16.07
N GLU A 154 19.73 -22.88 17.12
CA GLU A 154 21.01 -22.25 17.39
C GLU A 154 22.05 -22.67 16.33
N PRO A 155 22.68 -21.71 15.63
CA PRO A 155 23.62 -22.03 14.57
C PRO A 155 24.99 -22.43 15.14
N GLN A 156 25.59 -23.46 14.56
CA GLN A 156 26.99 -23.80 14.80
C GLN A 156 27.89 -22.83 14.02
N SER A 157 28.48 -21.87 14.74
CA SER A 157 29.34 -20.84 14.17
C SER A 157 30.73 -21.39 13.87
N GLN A 158 30.99 -21.74 12.62
CA GLN A 158 32.28 -22.23 12.15
C GLN A 158 32.45 -21.97 10.65
N PHE A 159 33.67 -22.19 10.14
CA PHE A 159 33.96 -22.16 8.71
C PHE A 159 33.72 -23.56 8.11
N TYR A 160 32.77 -23.66 7.19
CA TYR A 160 32.42 -24.93 6.52
C TYR A 160 33.19 -25.06 5.21
N VAL A 161 34.02 -26.09 5.10
CA VAL A 161 34.77 -26.43 3.86
C VAL A 161 33.94 -27.33 2.95
N ASP A 162 33.13 -28.21 3.55
CA ASP A 162 32.25 -29.13 2.84
C ASP A 162 30.96 -28.44 2.36
N PRO A 163 30.32 -28.91 1.27
CA PRO A 163 29.08 -28.33 0.77
C PRO A 163 27.93 -28.46 1.78
N VAL A 164 27.22 -27.36 2.04
CA VAL A 164 26.06 -27.30 2.93
C VAL A 164 24.77 -27.26 2.09
N VAL A 165 23.92 -28.27 2.26
CA VAL A 165 22.61 -28.33 1.60
C VAL A 165 21.61 -27.48 2.38
N VAL A 166 20.94 -26.57 1.68
CA VAL A 166 19.88 -25.71 2.24
C VAL A 166 18.53 -26.21 1.75
N LEU A 167 17.67 -26.59 2.71
CA LEU A 167 16.31 -27.02 2.46
C LEU A 167 15.34 -25.96 3.00
N ASP A 168 14.35 -25.59 2.19
CA ASP A 168 13.32 -24.62 2.56
C ASP A 168 11.94 -25.09 2.11
N PHE A 169 10.90 -24.73 2.87
CA PHE A 169 9.52 -25.02 2.53
C PHE A 169 8.97 -23.93 1.60
N GLN A 170 8.34 -24.34 0.50
CA GLN A 170 7.62 -23.41 -0.36
C GLN A 170 6.30 -23.01 0.30
N ALA A 171 6.16 -21.73 0.69
CA ALA A 171 4.96 -21.19 1.30
C ALA A 171 4.45 -22.00 2.52
N LEU A 172 5.30 -22.11 3.55
CA LEU A 172 5.03 -22.90 4.76
C LEU A 172 3.65 -22.61 5.40
N TYR A 173 3.37 -21.35 5.78
CA TYR A 173 2.11 -21.03 6.49
C TYR A 173 0.84 -21.21 5.65
N PRO A 174 0.76 -20.73 4.39
CA PRO A 174 -0.39 -21.02 3.54
C PRO A 174 -0.65 -22.53 3.40
N SER A 175 0.42 -23.32 3.22
CA SER A 175 0.31 -24.78 3.09
C SER A 175 -0.27 -25.42 4.36
N ILE A 176 0.20 -25.02 5.54
CA ILE A 176 -0.35 -25.49 6.83
C ILE A 176 -1.83 -25.13 6.97
N CYS A 177 -2.20 -23.87 6.68
CA CYS A 177 -3.59 -23.43 6.82
C CYS A 177 -4.55 -24.26 5.94
N ILE A 178 -4.14 -24.59 4.72
CA ILE A 178 -4.92 -25.41 3.79
C ILE A 178 -4.98 -26.87 4.27
N ALA A 179 -3.83 -27.46 4.59
CA ALA A 179 -3.73 -28.88 4.95
C ALA A 179 -4.52 -29.22 6.24
N TYR A 180 -4.52 -28.31 7.21
CA TYR A 180 -5.18 -28.51 8.51
C TYR A 180 -6.51 -27.76 8.65
N ASN A 181 -7.06 -27.23 7.55
CA ASN A 181 -8.36 -26.54 7.51
C ASN A 181 -8.49 -25.42 8.56
N TYR A 182 -7.43 -24.60 8.71
CA TYR A 182 -7.44 -23.45 9.61
C TYR A 182 -8.20 -22.29 9.00
N CYS A 183 -9.37 -21.98 9.57
CA CYS A 183 -10.22 -20.88 9.17
C CYS A 183 -11.00 -20.32 10.37
N TYR A 184 -11.48 -19.09 10.27
CA TYR A 184 -12.41 -18.52 11.23
C TYR A 184 -13.72 -19.35 11.32
N SER A 185 -14.17 -19.93 10.21
CA SER A 185 -15.40 -20.74 10.15
C SER A 185 -15.27 -22.15 10.74
N THR A 186 -14.04 -22.60 11.03
CA THR A 186 -13.76 -23.94 11.56
C THR A 186 -13.21 -23.91 13.00
N CYS A 187 -13.13 -22.72 13.60
CA CYS A 187 -12.65 -22.54 14.96
C CYS A 187 -13.74 -22.87 16.00
N LEU A 188 -13.57 -23.95 16.75
CA LEU A 188 -14.53 -24.42 17.76
C LEU A 188 -14.20 -23.97 19.20
N GLY A 189 -13.10 -23.26 19.41
CA GLY A 189 -12.64 -22.80 20.72
C GLY A 189 -11.49 -23.65 21.30
N LYS A 190 -11.11 -23.35 22.55
CA LYS A 190 -10.04 -24.08 23.24
C LYS A 190 -10.55 -25.45 23.70
N VAL A 191 -9.73 -26.49 23.57
CA VAL A 191 -10.12 -27.84 24.01
C VAL A 191 -10.41 -27.88 25.50
N CYS A 192 -9.67 -27.13 26.32
CA CYS A 192 -9.88 -27.08 27.76
C CYS A 192 -11.28 -26.57 28.16
N SER A 193 -11.92 -25.74 27.34
CA SER A 193 -13.27 -25.22 27.60
C SER A 193 -14.40 -26.14 27.16
N LEU A 194 -14.11 -27.35 26.63
CA LEU A 194 -15.13 -28.32 26.21
C LEU A 194 -15.52 -29.31 27.33
N ASN A 195 -14.74 -29.39 28.40
CA ASN A 195 -14.93 -30.35 29.50
C ASN A 195 -15.54 -29.71 30.77
N GLU A 196 -15.92 -28.44 30.69
CA GLU A 196 -16.74 -27.73 31.70
C GLU A 196 -18.21 -27.69 31.26
#